data_AF-A0A2V6NP23-F1
#
_entry.id   AF-A0A2V6NP23-F1
#
_cell.length_a   1.000
_cell.length_b   1.000
_cell.length_c   1.000
_cell.angle_alpha   90.00
_cell.angle_beta   90.00
_cell.angle_gamma   90.00
#
_symmetry.space_group_name_H-M   'P 1'
#
loop_
_entity.id
_entity.type
_entity.pdbx_description
1 polymer ?
#
loop_
_entity_poly.entity_id
_entity_poly.type
_entity_poly.pdbx_seq_one_letter_code
_entity_poly.pdbx_strand_id
1 'polypeptide(L)' 'MSLPRVHIHLTVSDLAKSQAFYSRLFGAPVKEKPGYAKFLPEFGPVNLALTEGRPAAGGAVNARVKAAGLSVREEIGVT' A
#
# COMPACT_ATOMS: atom_id res chain seq x y z
N MET A 1 -22.41 4.02 -11.94
CA MET A 1 -22.02 3.53 -10.59
C MET A 1 -20.50 3.50 -10.52
N SER A 2 -19.88 4.17 -9.54
CA SER A 2 -18.42 4.07 -9.35
C SER A 2 -18.08 2.72 -8.72
N LEU A 3 -17.10 1.99 -9.27
CA LEU A 3 -16.60 0.77 -8.65
C LEU A 3 -15.99 1.08 -7.27
N PRO A 4 -16.26 0.26 -6.24
CA PRO A 4 -15.67 0.44 -4.92
C PRO A 4 -14.14 0.32 -5.04
N ARG A 5 -13.42 1.23 -4.38
CA ARG A 5 -11.96 1.21 -4.35
C ARG A 5 -11.44 0.30 -3.25
N VAL A 6 -10.46 -0.53 -3.58
CA VAL A 6 -9.66 -1.28 -2.62
C VAL A 6 -8.56 -0.37 -2.10
N HIS A 7 -8.53 -0.14 -0.79
CA HIS A 7 -7.48 0.61 -0.11
C HIS A 7 -6.53 -0.36 0.56
N ILE A 8 -5.26 -0.36 0.14
CA ILE A 8 -4.20 -1.20 0.70
C ILE A 8 -3.19 -0.26 1.37
N HIS A 9 -2.93 -0.48 2.65
CA HIS A 9 -1.85 0.21 3.37
C HIS A 9 -0.77 -0.81 3.73
N LEU A 10 0.44 -0.61 3.22
CA LEU A 10 1.61 -1.44 3.50
C LEU A 10 2.61 -0.68 4.38
N THR A 11 3.05 -1.30 5.47
CA THR A 11 4.27 -0.87 6.17
C THR A 11 5.47 -1.52 5.51
N VAL A 12 6.43 -0.72 5.07
CA VAL A 12 7.64 -1.16 4.36
C VAL A 12 8.89 -0.79 5.16
N SER A 13 9.94 -1.61 5.06
CA SER A 13 11.21 -1.36 5.76
C SER A 13 12.08 -0.31 5.08
N ASP A 14 11.89 -0.09 3.78
CA ASP A 14 12.65 0.87 2.97
C ASP A 14 11.69 1.50 1.95
N LEU A 15 11.26 2.73 2.22
CA LEU A 15 10.26 3.40 1.40
C LEU A 15 10.80 3.69 -0.01
N ALA A 16 12.06 4.09 -0.13
CA ALA A 16 12.64 4.46 -1.41
C ALA A 16 12.65 3.27 -2.38
N LYS A 17 13.05 2.08 -1.91
CA LYS A 17 13.02 0.85 -2.70
C LYS A 17 11.59 0.44 -3.07
N SER A 18 10.68 0.46 -2.11
CA SER A 18 9.27 0.11 -2.37
C SER A 18 8.61 1.09 -3.34
N GLN A 19 8.84 2.39 -3.18
CA GLN A 19 8.35 3.42 -4.09
C GLN A 19 8.88 3.21 -5.51
N ALA A 20 10.18 2.95 -5.67
CA ALA A 20 10.77 2.68 -6.98
C ALA A 20 10.15 1.44 -7.64
N PHE A 21 9.90 0.38 -6.86
CA PHE A 21 9.23 -0.83 -7.34
C PHE A 21 7.80 -0.53 -7.82
N TYR A 22 6.96 0.07 -6.96
CA TYR A 22 5.57 0.35 -7.32
C TYR A 22 5.42 1.43 -8.39
N SER A 23 6.41 2.32 -8.54
CA SER A 23 6.39 3.32 -9.62
C SER A 23 6.53 2.70 -11.00
N ARG A 24 7.20 1.54 -11.11
CA ARG A 24 7.26 0.77 -12.37
C ARG A 24 5.91 0.18 -12.77
N LEU A 25 5.06 -0.11 -11.77
CA LEU A 25 3.74 -0.72 -11.98
C LEU A 25 2.66 0.34 -12.19
N PHE A 26 2.72 1.42 -11.42
CA PHE A 26 1.61 2.37 -11.26
C PHE A 26 1.93 3.79 -11.71
N GLY A 27 3.15 4.06 -12.19
CA GLY A 27 3.62 5.41 -12.47
C GLY A 27 4.00 6.17 -11.20
N ALA A 28 4.18 7.49 -11.31
CA ALA A 28 4.60 8.32 -10.17
C ALA A 28 3.53 8.34 -9.05
N PRO A 29 3.92 8.41 -7.77
CA PRO A 29 2.97 8.59 -6.68
C PRO A 29 2.17 9.88 -6.85
N VAL A 30 0.90 9.86 -6.46
CA VAL A 30 0.05 11.07 -6.43
C VAL A 30 0.28 11.92 -5.18
N LYS A 31 1.01 11.37 -4.19
CA LYS A 31 1.36 12.05 -2.95
C LYS A 31 2.59 11.44 -2.32
N GLU A 32 3.53 12.30 -1.94
CA GLU A 32 4.77 11.95 -1.25
C GLU A 32 4.95 12.82 -0.01
N LYS A 33 5.42 12.22 1.07
CA LYS A 33 5.82 12.86 2.32
C LYS A 33 6.99 12.07 2.92
N PRO A 34 7.79 12.66 3.83
CA PRO A 34 8.76 11.88 4.59
C PRO A 34 8.11 10.64 5.22
N GLY A 35 8.63 9.46 4.89
CA GLY A 35 8.11 8.17 5.38
C GLY A 35 6.76 7.73 4.77
N TYR A 36 6.25 8.36 3.70
CA TYR A 36 4.96 8.00 3.09
C TYR A 36 4.87 8.25 1.57
N ALA A 37 4.28 7.30 0.84
CA ALA A 37 3.92 7.47 -0.57
C ALA A 37 2.53 6.91 -0.87
N LYS A 38 1.80 7.50 -1.82
CA LYS A 38 0.46 7.07 -2.23
C LYS A 38 0.34 6.95 -3.75
N PHE A 39 -0.25 5.86 -4.21
CA PHE A 39 -0.56 5.61 -5.62
C PHE A 39 -2.08 5.50 -5.82
N LEU A 40 -2.56 6.10 -6.91
CA LEU A 40 -3.94 5.96 -7.41
C LEU A 40 -3.87 5.61 -8.90
N PRO A 41 -3.62 4.34 -9.26
CA PRO A 41 -3.49 3.94 -10.65
C PRO A 41 -4.81 4.19 -11.42
N GLU A 42 -4.71 4.62 -12.68
CA GLU A 42 -5.88 4.91 -13.51
C GLU A 42 -6.56 3.65 -14.05
N PHE A 43 -5.82 2.56 -14.22
CA PHE A 43 -6.34 1.30 -14.76
C PHE A 43 -7.28 0.54 -13.80
N GLY A 44 -7.46 1.00 -12.56
CA GLY A 44 -8.30 0.29 -11.61
C GLY A 44 -8.64 1.04 -10.32
N PRO A 45 -9.64 0.54 -9.57
CA PRO A 45 -10.10 1.16 -8.34
C PRO A 45 -9.18 0.81 -7.15
N VAL A 46 -7.88 1.15 -7.24
CA VAL A 46 -6.88 0.86 -6.20
C VAL A 46 -6.38 2.13 -5.54
N ASN A 47 -6.27 2.11 -4.21
CA ASN A 47 -5.59 3.13 -3.43
C ASN A 47 -4.50 2.45 -2.61
N LEU A 48 -3.24 2.58 -3.04
CA LEU A 48 -2.10 2.01 -2.34
C LEU A 48 -1.40 3.10 -1.53
N ALA A 49 -1.25 2.89 -0.23
CA ALA A 49 -0.47 3.72 0.66
C ALA A 49 0.72 2.91 1.20
N LEU A 50 1.91 3.47 1.11
CA LEU A 50 3.14 2.94 1.68
C LEU A 50 3.54 3.81 2.88
N THR A 51 4.00 3.18 3.96
CA THR A 51 4.58 3.91 5.09
C THR A 51 5.83 3.21 5.56
N GLU A 52 6.89 3.98 5.76
CA GLU A 52 8.14 3.45 6.29
C GLU A 52 7.97 3.10 7.77
N GLY A 53 8.44 1.91 8.15
CA GLY A 53 8.38 1.46 9.53
C GLY A 53 8.94 0.06 9.70
N ARG A 54 9.04 -0.38 10.96
CA ARG A 54 9.49 -1.74 11.26
C ARG A 54 8.41 -2.72 10.76
N PRO A 55 8.76 -3.71 9.91
CA PRO A 55 7.85 -4.82 9.59
C PRO A 55 7.39 -5.51 10.87
N ALA A 56 6.21 -6.14 10.87
CA ALA A 56 5.80 -6.96 11.99
C ALA A 56 6.84 -8.07 12.24
N ALA A 57 7.08 -8.40 13.51
CA ALA A 57 8.07 -9.40 13.88
C ALA A 57 7.77 -10.74 13.16
N GLY A 58 8.77 -11.32 12.50
CA GLY A 58 8.65 -12.61 11.80
C GLY A 58 8.48 -12.56 10.28
N GLY A 59 8.81 -11.45 9.60
CA GLY A 59 8.69 -11.36 8.13
C GLY A 59 7.26 -11.08 7.65
N ALA A 60 6.34 -10.79 8.58
CA ALA A 60 4.96 -10.47 8.26
C ALA A 60 4.84 -9.10 7.56
N VAL A 61 4.11 -9.10 6.45
CA VAL A 61 3.71 -7.88 5.74
C VAL A 61 2.53 -7.29 6.51
N ASN A 62 2.72 -6.12 7.13
CA ASN A 62 1.60 -5.35 7.69
C ASN A 62 0.80 -4.75 6.54
N ALA A 63 -0.18 -5.49 6.03
CA ALA A 63 -1.16 -5.02 5.08
C ALA A 63 -2.47 -4.67 5.79
N ARG A 64 -3.06 -3.52 5.50
CA ARG A 64 -4.45 -3.24 5.85
C ARG A 64 -5.24 -3.06 4.56
N VAL A 65 -6.27 -3.87 4.36
CA VAL A 65 -7.10 -3.84 3.17
C VAL A 65 -8.51 -3.36 3.53
N LYS A 66 -9.01 -2.34 2.85
CA LYS A 66 -10.41 -1.88 2.99
C LYS A 66 -11.09 -1.90 1.64
N ALA A 67 -12.28 -2.48 1.56
CA ALA A 67 -13.13 -2.45 0.38
C ALA A 67 -14.53 -1.99 0.80
N ALA A 68 -15.14 -1.10 0.01
CA ALA A 68 -16.52 -0.62 0.24
C ALA A 68 -16.80 -0.06 1.66
N GLY A 69 -15.78 0.47 2.35
CA GLY A 69 -15.92 1.03 3.71
C GLY A 69 -15.81 0.02 4.86
N LEU A 70 -15.78 -1.30 4.58
CA LEU A 70 -15.47 -2.31 5.59
C LEU A 70 -13.95 -2.40 5.78
N SER A 71 -13.51 -2.44 7.04
CA SER A 71 -12.10 -2.58 7.40
C SER A 71 -11.78 -4.05 7.63
N VAL A 72 -10.91 -4.64 6.81
CA VAL A 72 -10.37 -5.99 7.02
C VAL A 72 -8.89 -5.83 7.39
N ARG A 73 -8.50 -6.30 8.57
CA ARG A 73 -7.10 -6.36 8.97
C ARG A 73 -6.59 -7.75 8.59
N GLU A 74 -5.80 -7.84 7.54
CA GLU A 74 -5.20 -9.09 7.09
C GLU A 74 -3.69 -9.04 7.35
N GLU A 75 -3.21 -9.84 8.29
CA GLU A 75 -1.78 -10.08 8.47
C GLU A 75 -1.39 -11.22 7.52
N ILE A 76 -0.72 -10.88 6.41
CA ILE A 76 -0.22 -11.88 5.49
C ILE A 76 1.17 -12.30 5.99
N GLY A 77 1.22 -13.42 6.71
CA GLY A 77 2.47 -14.08 7.07
C GLY A 77 3.11 -14.67 5.82
N VAL A 78 4.36 -14.29 5.55
CA VAL A 78 5.23 -15.02 4.61
C VAL A 78 6.19 -15.81 5.48
N THR A 79 5.89 -17.09 5.70
CA THR A 79 6.78 -18.08 6.34
C THR A 79 7.96 -18.42 5.45
#